data_AF-A0A6N8H6M0-F1
#
_entry.id   AF-A0A6N8H6M0-F1
#
_cell.length_a   1.000
_cell.length_b   1.000
_cell.length_c   1.000
_cell.angle_alpha   90.00
_cell.angle_beta   90.00
_cell.angle_gamma   90.00
#
_symmetry.space_group_name_H-M   'P 1'
#
loop_
_entity.id
_entity.type
_entity.pdbx_description
1 polymer ?
#
loop_
_entity_poly.entity_id
_entity_poly.type
_entity_poly.pdbx_seq_one_letter_code
_entity_poly.pdbx_strand_id
1 'polypeptide(L)'
;MRYVITPGKKADPADESGKRKIEFLTVTVWPGPWSVEHTAEEKIRSAEFEGSQAGLDAAVAWLHECYKGDMPRWTNIPSILDCEPDR
;
A
#
# COMPACT_ATOMS: atom_id res chain seq x y z
N MET A 1 0.45 4.32 11.05
CA MET A 1 0.40 3.63 9.73
C MET A 1 0.96 4.58 8.69
N ARG A 2 2.00 4.17 7.95
CA ARG A 2 2.48 4.90 6.77
C ARG A 2 1.86 4.27 5.53
N TYR A 3 1.64 5.07 4.49
CA TYR A 3 1.11 4.60 3.22
C TYR A 3 1.64 5.41 2.05
N VAL A 4 1.64 4.81 0.86
CA VAL A 4 1.86 5.48 -0.43
C VAL A 4 0.87 4.93 -1.43
N ILE A 5 0.37 5.80 -2.31
CA ILE A 5 -0.45 5.41 -3.46
C ILE A 5 0.33 5.79 -4.71
N THR A 6 0.65 4.79 -5.53
CA THR A 6 1.42 4.97 -6.76
C THR A 6 0.53 4.69 -7.96
N PRO A 7 0.27 5.68 -8.83
CA PRO A 7 -0.43 5.44 -10.08
C PRO A 7 0.46 4.67 -11.06
N GLY A 8 -0.13 3.71 -11.76
CA GLY A 8 0.54 2.85 -12.73
C GLY A 8 -0.31 2.59 -13.97
N LYS A 9 0.31 1.99 -14.99
CA LYS A 9 -0.37 1.56 -16.23
C LYS A 9 -0.01 0.12 -16.51
N LYS A 10 -1.01 -0.76 -16.61
CA LYS A 10 -0.81 -2.18 -16.95
C LYS A 10 -1.57 -2.53 -18.22
N ALA A 11 -1.09 -3.54 -18.92
CA ALA A 11 -1.83 -4.09 -20.05
C ALA A 11 -3.18 -4.57 -19.53
N ASP A 12 -4.24 -4.26 -20.28
CA ASP A 12 -5.58 -4.74 -19.95
C ASP A 12 -5.60 -6.27 -20.10
N PRO A 13 -5.81 -7.05 -19.01
CA PRO A 13 -5.87 -8.50 -19.11
C PRO A 13 -7.06 -9.00 -19.93
N ALA A 14 -8.06 -8.14 -20.20
CA ALA A 14 -9.18 -8.46 -21.09
C ALA A 14 -8.90 -8.11 -22.57
N ASP A 15 -7.81 -7.41 -22.89
CA ASP A 15 -7.40 -7.09 -24.26
C ASP A 15 -6.28 -8.05 -24.71
N GLU A 16 -6.64 -9.15 -25.39
CA GLU A 16 -5.65 -10.10 -25.94
C GLU A 16 -4.65 -9.45 -26.92
N SER A 17 -4.96 -8.26 -27.44
CA SER A 17 -4.04 -7.50 -28.29
C SER A 17 -2.91 -6.83 -27.51
N GLY A 18 -3.00 -6.70 -26.18
CA GLY A 18 -2.02 -6.00 -25.33
C GLY A 18 -1.83 -4.50 -25.67
N LYS A 19 -2.72 -3.92 -26.48
CA LYS A 19 -2.62 -2.53 -26.95
C LYS A 19 -3.30 -1.57 -25.98
N ARG A 20 -4.31 -2.04 -25.27
CA ARG A 20 -4.99 -1.24 -24.23
C ARG A 20 -4.16 -1.26 -22.95
N LYS A 21 -3.94 -0.07 -22.40
CA LYS A 21 -3.36 0.12 -21.07
C LYS A 21 -4.45 0.66 -20.16
N ILE A 22 -4.70 -0.04 -19.06
CA ILE A 22 -5.57 0.43 -17.99
C ILE A 22 -4.72 1.12 -16.93
N GLU A 23 -5.26 2.19 -16.38
CA GLU A 23 -4.68 2.87 -15.25
C GLU A 23 -5.05 2.09 -13.98
N PHE A 24 -4.12 2.01 -13.04
CA PHE A 24 -4.32 1.34 -11.76
C PHE A 24 -3.60 2.12 -10.66
N LEU A 25 -4.03 1.93 -9.42
CA LEU A 25 -3.42 2.52 -8.23
C LEU A 25 -2.88 1.38 -7.37
N THR A 26 -1.59 1.43 -7.04
CA THR A 26 -1.01 0.54 -6.04
C THR A 26 -0.94 1.26 -4.72
N VAL A 27 -1.66 0.77 -3.73
CA VAL A 27 -1.56 1.25 -2.35
C VAL A 27 -0.60 0.33 -1.61
N THR A 28 0.41 0.90 -0.95
CA THR A 28 1.33 0.16 -0.10
C THR A 28 1.28 0.75 1.31
N VAL A 29 1.14 -0.09 2.34
CA VAL A 29 1.11 0.28 3.76
C VAL A 29 2.18 -0.45 4.55
N TRP A 30 2.74 0.23 5.56
CA TRP A 30 3.75 -0.34 6.44
C TRP A 30 3.77 0.36 7.81
N PRO A 31 4.26 -0.33 8.87
CA PRO A 31 4.41 0.26 10.18
C PRO A 31 5.54 1.31 10.19
N GLY A 32 5.41 2.32 11.05
CA GLY A 32 6.55 3.18 11.37
C GLY A 32 7.52 2.47 12.34
N PRO A 33 8.67 3.07 12.64
CA PRO A 33 9.11 4.41 12.21
C PRO A 33 9.75 4.43 10.82
N TRP A 34 10.19 3.28 10.31
CA TRP A 34 11.03 3.12 9.12
C TRP A 34 10.34 3.49 7.78
N SER A 35 11.19 3.74 6.77
CA SER A 35 10.75 3.78 5.37
C SER A 35 10.46 2.37 4.86
N VAL A 36 9.72 2.27 3.76
CA VAL A 36 9.38 0.98 3.12
C VAL A 36 10.62 0.14 2.83
N GLU A 37 11.75 0.76 2.46
CA GLU A 37 13.02 0.08 2.12
C GLU A 37 13.68 -0.62 3.33
N HIS A 38 13.41 -0.12 4.55
CA HIS A 38 13.96 -0.63 5.81
C HIS A 38 12.92 -1.40 6.63
N THR A 39 11.73 -1.64 6.06
CA THR A 39 10.69 -2.44 6.69
C THR A 39 10.73 -3.84 6.08
N ALA A 40 10.72 -4.90 6.91
CA ALA A 40 10.65 -6.26 6.41
C ALA A 40 9.46 -6.44 5.45
N GLU A 41 9.66 -7.17 4.35
CA GLU A 41 8.65 -7.35 3.30
C GLU A 41 7.36 -7.98 3.86
N GLU A 42 7.46 -8.85 4.86
CA GLU A 42 6.32 -9.42 5.59
C GLU A 42 5.47 -8.39 6.36
N LYS A 43 6.08 -7.24 6.70
CA LYS A 43 5.42 -6.14 7.40
C LYS A 43 4.81 -5.12 6.44
N ILE A 44 5.10 -5.22 5.16
CA ILE A 44 4.54 -4.40 4.09
C ILE A 44 3.30 -5.11 3.54
N ARG A 45 2.23 -4.37 3.30
CA ARG A 45 1.07 -4.88 2.55
C ARG A 45 0.81 -3.97 1.37
N SER A 46 0.49 -4.55 0.22
CA SER A 46 0.09 -3.82 -0.96
C SER A 46 -1.22 -4.33 -1.52
N ALA A 47 -1.98 -3.44 -2.14
CA ALA A 47 -3.21 -3.76 -2.85
C ALA A 47 -3.32 -2.89 -4.11
N GLU A 48 -3.83 -3.49 -5.19
CA GLU A 48 -4.06 -2.81 -6.46
C GLU A 48 -5.53 -2.46 -6.63
N PHE A 49 -5.80 -1.25 -7.10
CA PHE A 49 -7.13 -0.72 -7.36
C PHE A 49 -7.20 -0.14 -8.77
N GLU A 50 -8.41 0.09 -9.26
CA GLU A 50 -8.62 0.75 -10.55
C GLU A 50 -8.07 2.18 -10.53
N GLY A 51 -7.52 2.64 -11.66
CA GLY A 51 -7.04 4.01 -11.86
C GLY A 51 -8.15 5.03 -12.07
N SER A 52 -9.28 4.86 -11.40
CA SER A 52 -10.46 5.71 -11.49
C SER A 52 -10.78 6.31 -10.13
N GLN A 53 -11.71 7.26 -10.09
CA GLN A 53 -12.22 7.80 -8.84
C GLN A 53 -12.78 6.69 -7.94
N ALA A 54 -13.54 5.74 -8.50
CA ALA A 54 -14.08 4.60 -7.76
C ALA A 54 -12.97 3.71 -7.18
N GLY A 55 -11.87 3.52 -7.91
CA GLY A 55 -10.71 2.79 -7.40
C GLY A 55 -9.97 3.55 -6.28
N LEU A 56 -9.94 4.88 -6.32
CA LEU A 56 -9.41 5.70 -5.23
C LEU A 56 -10.29 5.62 -3.97
N ASP A 57 -11.62 5.64 -4.12
CA ASP A 57 -12.55 5.43 -3.00
C ASP A 57 -12.38 4.03 -2.39
N ALA A 58 -12.20 3.00 -3.22
CA ALA A 58 -11.89 1.63 -2.75
C ALA A 58 -10.53 1.55 -2.03
N ALA A 59 -9.51 2.22 -2.55
CA ALA A 59 -8.19 2.33 -1.92
C ALA A 59 -8.29 2.98 -0.53
N VAL A 60 -9.05 4.07 -0.40
CA VAL A 60 -9.31 4.74 0.87
C VAL A 60 -10.04 3.82 1.84
N ALA A 61 -11.10 3.14 1.39
CA ALA A 61 -11.83 2.18 2.22
C ALA A 61 -10.90 1.07 2.75
N TRP A 62 -10.06 0.51 1.89
CA TRP A 62 -9.08 -0.51 2.28
C TRP A 62 -8.03 0.00 3.26
N LEU A 63 -7.55 1.24 3.10
CA LEU A 63 -6.67 1.88 4.08
C LEU A 63 -7.34 2.00 5.46
N HIS A 64 -8.62 2.38 5.49
CA HIS A 64 -9.38 2.44 6.73
C HIS A 64 -9.55 1.06 7.38
N GLU A 65 -9.83 0.02 6.60
CA GLU A 65 -9.91 -1.35 7.09
C GLU A 65 -8.56 -1.85 7.63
N CYS A 66 -7.47 -1.60 6.91
CA CYS A 66 -6.11 -1.90 7.37
C CYS A 66 -5.82 -1.22 8.71
N TYR A 67 -6.15 0.07 8.83
CA TYR A 67 -5.92 0.82 10.05
C TYR A 67 -6.75 0.26 11.23
N LYS A 68 -8.05 0.05 11.02
CA LYS A 68 -8.96 -0.42 12.08
C LYS A 68 -8.70 -1.87 12.49
N GLY A 69 -8.36 -2.73 11.54
CA GLY A 69 -8.12 -4.16 11.77
C GLY A 69 -6.84 -4.44 12.56
N ASP A 70 -5.88 -3.53 12.57
CA ASP A 70 -4.57 -3.74 13.21
C ASP A 70 -4.06 -2.46 13.91
N MET A 71 -4.96 -1.74 14.62
CA MET A 71 -4.62 -0.48 15.29
C MET A 71 -3.35 -0.54 16.15
N PRO A 72 -3.13 -1.58 17.00
CA PRO A 72 -1.94 -1.65 17.85
C PRO A 72 -0.63 -1.61 17.06
N ARG A 73 -0.58 -2.30 15.90
CA ARG A 73 0.57 -2.30 15.00
C ARG A 73 0.88 -0.91 14.44
N TRP A 74 -0.14 -0.09 14.26
CA TRP A 74 0.00 1.24 13.66
C TRP A 74 0.29 2.35 14.65
N THR A 75 -0.17 2.19 15.90
CA THR A 75 -0.06 3.19 16.97
C THR A 75 1.07 2.90 17.93
N ASN A 76 1.47 1.63 18.10
CA ASN A 76 2.63 1.26 18.89
C ASN A 76 3.89 1.42 18.05
N ILE A 77 4.28 2.67 17.81
CA ILE A 77 5.47 3.03 17.07
C ILE A 77 6.58 3.22 18.10
N PRO A 78 7.52 2.28 18.26
CA PRO A 78 8.64 2.50 19.17
C PRO A 78 9.47 3.66 18.62
N SER A 79 10.16 4.35 19.53
CA SER A 79 11.11 5.38 19.15
C SER A 79 12.11 4.81 18.12
N ILE A 80 12.45 5.59 17.10
CA ILE A 80 13.47 5.19 16.11
C ILE A 80 14.84 4.91 16.76
N LEU A 81 15.06 5.43 17.96
CA LEU A 81 16.28 5.21 18.75
C LEU A 81 16.26 3.86 19.50
N ASP A 82 15.09 3.26 19.68
CA ASP A 82 14.87 1.99 20.40
C ASP A 82 14.51 0.83 19.44
N CYS A 83 14.44 1.11 18.14
CA CYS A 83 14.18 0.12 17.10
C CYS A 83 15.48 -0.21 16.37
N GLU A 84 15.83 -1.50 16.27
CA GLU A 84 16.77 -1.97 15.26
C GLU A 84 16.05 -2.03 13.90
N PRO A 85 16.70 -1.63 12.79
CA PRO A 85 16.10 -1.82 11.47
C PRO A 85 15.90 -3.32 11.22
N ASP A 86 14.74 -3.68 10.65
CA ASP A 86 14.41 -5.09 10.35
C ASP A 86 15.31 -5.69 9.25
N ARG A 87 16.22 -4.91 8.65
CA ARG A 87 17.10 -5.30 7.54
C ARG A 87 18.47 -4.63 7.63
#